data_AF-A0AAE3VTE2-F1
#
_entry.id   AF-A0AAE3VTE2-F1
#
_cell.length_a   1.000
_cell.length_b   1.000
_cell.length_c   1.000
_cell.angle_alpha   90.00
_cell.angle_beta   90.00
_cell.angle_gamma   90.00
#
_symmetry.space_group_name_H-M   'P 1'
#
loop_
_entity.id
_entity.type
_entity.pdbx_description
1 polymer ?
#
loop_
_entity_poly.entity_id
_entity_poly.type
_entity_poly.pdbx_seq_one_letter_code
_entity_poly.pdbx_strand_id
1 'polypeptide(L)'
;MKLFAYTRFFGIFVLELVRSSLAVSRAILSGDRSMRSAVVAIPLDLEKRADAALVANAVTLTPGTTSLHLSEDGRSLYVHVMDWAGDEATVDAIKSRFERVLKEA
;
A
#
# COMPACT_ATOMS: atom_id res chain seq x y z
N MET A 1 -28.67 7.63 21.18
CA MET A 1 -27.26 7.26 21.48
C MET A 1 -26.43 6.86 20.26
N LYS A 2 -26.91 6.02 19.33
CA LYS A 2 -26.11 5.59 18.15
C LYS A 2 -25.72 6.74 17.20
N LEU A 3 -26.64 7.68 16.95
CA LEU A 3 -26.39 8.80 16.03
C LEU A 3 -25.24 9.71 16.50
N PHE A 4 -25.15 9.98 17.81
CA PHE A 4 -24.06 10.76 18.39
C PHE A 4 -22.69 10.05 18.25
N ALA A 5 -22.67 8.71 18.39
CA ALA A 5 -21.46 7.93 18.17
C ALA A 5 -21.00 7.98 16.70
N TYR A 6 -21.93 7.92 15.75
CA TYR A 6 -21.60 8.04 14.32
C TYR A 6 -21.08 9.44 13.96
N THR A 7 -21.70 10.52 14.46
CA THR A 7 -21.20 11.88 14.21
C THR A 7 -19.82 12.08 14.83
N ARG A 8 -19.58 11.58 16.04
CA ARG A 8 -18.25 11.64 16.69
C ARG A 8 -17.21 10.84 15.91
N PHE A 9 -17.56 9.63 15.47
CA PHE A 9 -16.69 8.80 14.63
C PHE A 9 -16.34 9.51 13.33
N PHE A 10 -17.33 10.10 12.65
CA PHE A 10 -17.12 10.84 11.41
C PHE A 10 -16.18 12.04 11.62
N GLY A 11 -16.35 12.81 12.70
CA GLY A 11 -15.44 13.91 13.04
C GLY A 11 -14.00 13.44 13.27
N ILE A 12 -13.81 12.34 14.00
CA ILE A 12 -12.48 11.73 14.22
C ILE A 12 -11.90 11.23 12.89
N PHE A 13 -12.69 10.55 12.08
CA PHE A 13 -12.28 10.04 10.77
C PHE A 13 -11.81 11.16 9.84
N VAL A 14 -12.57 12.24 9.73
CA VAL A 14 -12.18 13.41 8.92
C VAL A 14 -10.87 14.02 9.44
N LEU A 15 -10.71 14.12 10.77
CA LEU A 15 -9.47 14.64 11.35
C LEU A 15 -8.25 13.76 11.02
N GLU A 16 -8.39 12.43 11.15
CA GLU A 16 -7.33 11.48 10.78
C GLU A 16 -7.03 11.49 9.28
N LEU A 17 -8.06 11.60 8.44
CA LEU A 17 -7.92 11.72 6.99
C LEU A 17 -7.14 12.99 6.61
N VAL A 18 -7.46 14.12 7.24
CA VAL A 18 -6.76 15.40 7.04
C VAL A 18 -5.31 15.30 7.51
N ARG A 19 -5.05 14.71 8.70
CA ARG A 19 -3.69 14.49 9.22
C ARG A 19 -2.84 13.63 8.28
N SER A 20 -3.41 12.52 7.81
CA SER A 20 -2.74 11.63 6.84
C SER A 20 -2.39 12.39 5.56
N SER A 21 -3.35 13.15 5.01
CA SER A 21 -3.14 13.97 3.82
C SER A 21 -2.08 15.05 4.03
N LEU A 22 -2.02 15.68 5.21
CA LEU A 22 -0.98 16.65 5.55
C LEU A 22 0.40 16.00 5.69
N ALA A 23 0.50 14.81 6.28
CA ALA A 23 1.76 14.09 6.40
C ALA A 23 2.35 13.76 5.02
N VAL A 24 1.51 13.27 4.10
CA VAL A 24 1.89 13.03 2.70
C VAL A 24 2.27 14.35 2.00
N SER A 25 1.45 15.40 2.14
CA SER A 25 1.73 16.71 1.54
C SER A 25 3.05 17.29 2.05
N ARG A 26 3.36 17.13 3.35
CA ARG A 26 4.62 17.57 3.95
C ARG A 26 5.80 16.79 3.39
N ALA A 27 5.68 15.48 3.19
CA ALA A 27 6.73 14.66 2.59
C ALA A 27 7.00 15.06 1.13
N ILE A 28 5.96 15.44 0.38
CA ILE A 28 6.10 15.98 -0.99
C ILE A 28 6.76 17.37 -0.95
N LEU A 29 6.27 18.27 -0.10
CA LEU A 29 6.70 19.67 -0.03
C LEU A 29 8.07 19.87 0.65
N SER A 30 8.50 18.96 1.53
CA SER A 30 9.83 19.01 2.14
C SER A 30 10.93 18.88 1.10
N GLY A 31 10.59 18.42 -0.13
CA GLY A 31 11.52 18.33 -1.24
C GLY A 31 12.73 17.47 -0.89
N ASP A 32 12.53 16.48 -0.03
CA ASP A 32 13.61 15.66 0.48
C ASP A 32 14.15 14.78 -0.65
N ARG A 33 15.28 15.21 -1.21
CA ARG A 33 15.95 14.54 -2.33
C ARG A 33 16.67 13.27 -1.89
N SER A 34 16.67 12.92 -0.60
CA SER A 34 17.20 11.63 -0.16
C SER A 34 16.24 10.48 -0.43
N MET A 35 14.96 10.75 -0.70
CA MET A 35 13.99 9.72 -1.07
C MET A 35 14.40 9.12 -2.42
N ARG A 36 14.75 7.84 -2.40
CA ARG A 36 15.10 7.09 -3.60
C ARG A 36 13.90 6.27 -3.98
N SER A 37 13.24 6.62 -5.08
CA SER A 37 12.18 5.78 -5.59
C SER A 37 12.75 4.59 -6.37
N ALA A 38 12.03 3.49 -6.36
CA ALA A 38 12.41 2.29 -7.09
C ALA A 38 11.17 1.58 -7.64
N VAL A 39 11.37 0.81 -8.72
CA VAL A 39 10.40 -0.19 -9.15
C VAL A 39 10.93 -1.55 -8.73
N VAL A 40 10.15 -2.26 -7.94
CA VAL A 40 10.50 -3.59 -7.42
C VAL A 40 9.51 -4.63 -7.92
N ALA A 41 10.01 -5.83 -8.21
CA ALA A 41 9.17 -6.97 -8.53
C ALA A 41 8.88 -7.77 -7.26
N ILE A 42 7.60 -7.96 -6.96
CA ILE A 42 7.14 -8.74 -5.82
C ILE A 42 6.62 -10.09 -6.33
N PRO A 43 7.30 -11.21 -6.02
CA PRO A 43 6.83 -12.52 -6.41
C PRO A 43 5.61 -12.91 -5.55
N LEU A 44 4.48 -13.15 -6.22
CA LEU A 44 3.22 -13.58 -5.63
C LEU A 44 3.09 -15.10 -5.71
N ASP A 45 2.75 -15.69 -4.58
CA ASP A 45 2.47 -17.11 -4.41
C ASP A 45 0.96 -17.31 -4.19
N LEU A 46 0.17 -16.90 -5.19
CA LEU A 46 -1.29 -16.95 -5.19
C LEU A 46 -1.77 -17.79 -6.38
N GLU A 47 -2.75 -18.66 -6.15
CA GLU A 47 -3.30 -19.53 -7.20
C GLU A 47 -4.27 -18.80 -8.12
N LYS A 48 -5.07 -17.88 -7.59
CA LYS A 48 -6.13 -17.20 -8.32
C LYS A 48 -5.67 -15.82 -8.77
N ARG A 49 -5.87 -15.51 -10.04
CA ARG A 49 -5.59 -14.19 -10.62
C ARG A 49 -6.40 -13.06 -9.94
N ALA A 50 -7.60 -13.35 -9.45
CA ALA A 50 -8.42 -12.40 -8.71
C ALA A 50 -7.75 -11.96 -7.40
N ASP A 51 -7.10 -12.89 -6.69
CA ASP A 51 -6.41 -12.61 -5.42
C ASP A 51 -5.18 -11.72 -5.69
N ALA A 52 -4.43 -12.01 -6.76
CA ALA A 52 -3.32 -11.17 -7.19
C ALA A 52 -3.76 -9.74 -7.55
N ALA A 53 -4.92 -9.58 -8.21
CA ALA A 53 -5.50 -8.27 -8.48
C ALA A 53 -5.94 -7.56 -7.19
N LEU A 54 -6.45 -8.30 -6.20
CA LEU A 54 -6.81 -7.76 -4.90
C LEU A 54 -5.58 -7.22 -4.15
N VAL A 55 -4.48 -7.99 -4.15
CA VAL A 55 -3.18 -7.54 -3.61
C VAL A 55 -2.70 -6.29 -4.32
N ALA A 56 -2.75 -6.25 -5.65
CA ALA A 56 -2.35 -5.08 -6.42
C ALA A 56 -3.11 -3.81 -5.99
N ASN A 57 -4.42 -3.91 -5.77
CA ASN A 57 -5.23 -2.79 -5.29
C ASN A 57 -4.88 -2.39 -3.85
N ALA A 58 -4.67 -3.37 -2.97
CA ALA A 58 -4.31 -3.12 -1.58
C ALA A 58 -2.93 -2.42 -1.46
N VAL A 59 -1.96 -2.82 -2.29
CA VAL A 59 -0.65 -2.19 -2.38
C VAL A 59 -0.77 -0.75 -2.85
N THR A 60 -1.59 -0.45 -3.86
CA THR A 60 -1.83 0.92 -4.33
C THR A 60 -2.47 1.81 -3.27
N LEU A 61 -3.31 1.25 -2.40
CA LEU A 61 -3.93 1.99 -1.30
C LEU A 61 -3.00 2.17 -0.09
N THR A 62 -1.83 1.54 -0.09
CA THR A 62 -0.83 1.69 0.97
C THR A 62 0.02 2.95 0.69
N PRO A 63 0.10 3.91 1.64
CA PRO A 63 0.87 5.12 1.43
C PRO A 63 2.33 4.83 1.08
N GLY A 64 2.85 5.47 0.03
CA GLY A 64 4.23 5.31 -0.44
C GLY A 64 4.46 4.16 -1.43
N THR A 65 3.41 3.43 -1.84
CA THR A 65 3.51 2.40 -2.87
C THR A 65 2.43 2.54 -3.94
N THR A 66 2.70 2.08 -5.16
CA THR A 66 1.72 2.04 -6.26
C THR A 66 1.98 0.85 -7.16
N SER A 67 0.96 0.03 -7.42
CA SER A 67 1.06 -1.09 -8.35
C SER A 67 1.11 -0.58 -9.80
N LEU A 68 2.07 -1.09 -10.58
CA LEU A 68 2.28 -0.70 -11.99
C LEU A 68 1.78 -1.77 -12.96
N HIS A 69 2.12 -3.03 -12.69
CA HIS A 69 1.83 -4.12 -13.61
C HIS A 69 1.74 -5.45 -12.86
N LEU A 70 0.76 -6.27 -13.22
CA LEU A 70 0.69 -7.68 -12.84
C LEU A 70 1.06 -8.51 -14.05
N SER A 71 2.03 -9.40 -13.90
CA SER A 71 2.49 -10.30 -14.97
C SER A 71 1.34 -11.12 -15.57
N GLU A 72 1.50 -11.56 -16.81
CA GLU A 72 0.47 -12.35 -17.50
C GLU A 72 0.13 -13.65 -16.78
N ASP A 73 1.11 -14.27 -16.10
CA ASP A 73 0.93 -15.48 -15.30
C ASP A 73 0.39 -15.20 -13.89
N GLY A 74 0.24 -13.93 -13.50
CA GLY A 74 -0.28 -13.51 -12.19
C GLY A 74 0.69 -13.74 -11.02
N ARG A 75 1.94 -14.12 -11.29
CA ARG A 75 2.95 -14.50 -10.27
C ARG A 75 3.90 -13.38 -9.88
N SER A 76 3.85 -12.24 -10.54
CA SER A 76 4.74 -11.11 -10.25
C SER A 76 4.01 -9.79 -10.33
N LEU A 77 4.04 -9.04 -9.23
CA LEU A 77 3.49 -7.69 -9.14
C LEU A 77 4.63 -6.67 -9.13
N TYR A 78 4.66 -5.79 -10.13
CA TYR A 78 5.60 -4.69 -10.20
C TYR A 78 5.05 -3.48 -9.45
N VAL A 79 5.80 -2.99 -8.47
CA VAL A 79 5.38 -1.94 -7.54
C VAL A 79 6.38 -0.79 -7.59
N HIS A 80 5.87 0.42 -7.75
CA HIS A 80 6.62 1.64 -7.49
C HIS A 80 6.63 1.93 -5.99
N VAL A 81 7.81 2.07 -5.41
CA VAL A 81 8.02 2.46 -4.01
C VAL A 81 8.61 3.86 -3.99
N MET A 82 7.96 4.76 -3.24
CA MET A 82 8.32 6.17 -3.16
C MET A 82 9.62 6.39 -2.37
N ASP A 83 9.84 5.61 -1.31
CA ASP A 83 11.03 5.67 -0.46
C ASP A 83 11.62 4.27 -0.27
N TRP A 84 12.58 3.93 -1.12
CA TRP A 84 13.23 2.63 -1.17
C TRP A 84 14.55 2.64 -0.41
N ALA A 85 14.60 1.87 0.68
CA ALA A 85 15.80 1.73 1.52
C ALA A 85 16.88 0.80 0.92
N GLY A 86 16.62 0.13 -0.21
CA GLY A 86 17.56 -0.80 -0.81
C GLY A 86 17.47 -2.24 -0.29
N ASP A 87 16.52 -2.56 0.58
CA ASP A 87 16.45 -3.84 1.28
C ASP A 87 15.32 -4.77 0.80
N GLU A 88 15.62 -6.07 0.77
CA GLU A 88 14.64 -7.11 0.44
C GLU A 88 13.52 -7.20 1.49
N ALA A 89 13.78 -6.71 2.71
CA ALA A 89 12.82 -6.65 3.81
C ALA A 89 11.54 -5.87 3.45
N THR A 90 11.65 -4.81 2.65
CA THR A 90 10.48 -4.04 2.22
C THR A 90 9.61 -4.85 1.25
N VAL A 91 10.21 -5.64 0.36
CA VAL A 91 9.48 -6.54 -0.56
C VAL A 91 8.77 -7.64 0.22
N ASP A 92 9.47 -8.26 1.17
CA ASP A 92 8.90 -9.30 2.03
C ASP A 92 7.77 -8.77 2.92
N ALA A 93 7.91 -7.56 3.44
CA ALA A 93 6.86 -6.90 4.22
C ALA A 93 5.60 -6.67 3.39
N ILE A 94 5.74 -6.19 2.15
CA ILE A 94 4.59 -5.96 1.25
C ILE A 94 3.93 -7.30 0.89
N LYS A 95 4.74 -8.31 0.55
CA LYS A 95 4.26 -9.66 0.23
C LYS A 95 3.49 -10.29 1.40
N SER A 96 4.14 -10.42 2.55
CA SER A 96 3.58 -11.11 3.72
C SER A 96 2.32 -10.45 4.29
N ARG A 97 2.20 -9.12 4.17
CA ARG A 97 1.08 -8.36 4.72
C ARG A 97 -0.27 -8.73 4.11
N PHE A 98 -0.32 -8.98 2.81
CA PHE A 98 -1.57 -9.22 2.09
C PHE A 98 -1.73 -10.68 1.65
N GLU A 99 -0.63 -11.33 1.27
CA GLU A 99 -0.66 -12.70 0.77
C GLU A 99 -1.08 -13.70 1.86
N ARG A 100 -0.68 -13.48 3.12
CA ARG A 100 -1.08 -14.34 4.25
C ARG A 100 -2.59 -14.35 4.44
N VAL A 101 -3.23 -13.19 4.37
CA VAL A 101 -4.68 -13.05 4.57
C VAL A 101 -5.46 -13.79 3.48
N LEU A 102 -4.96 -13.79 2.24
CA LEU A 102 -5.63 -14.42 1.11
C LEU A 102 -5.36 -15.92 0.99
N LYS A 103 -4.22 -16.41 1.50
CA LYS A 103 -3.96 -17.85 1.61
C LYS A 103 -4.82 -18.53 2.68
N GLU A 104 -5.27 -17.77 3.69
CA GLU A 104 -6.12 -18.25 4.78
C GLU A 104 -7.62 -18.22 4.44
N ALA A 105 -8.02 -17.57 3.34
CA ALA A 105 -9.41 -17.35 2.91
C ALA A 105 -9.86 -18.33 1.81
#